data_AF-A0ABD0PZJ4-F1
#
_entry.id   AF-A0ABD0PZJ4-F1
#
_cell.length_a   1.000
_cell.length_b   1.000
_cell.length_c   1.000
_cell.angle_alpha   90.00
_cell.angle_beta   90.00
_cell.angle_gamma   90.00
#
_symmetry.space_group_name_H-M   'P 1'
#
loop_
_entity.id
_entity.type
_entity.pdbx_description
1 polymer ?
#
loop_
_entity_poly.entity_id
_entity_poly.type
_entity_poly.pdbx_seq_one_letter_code
_entity_poly.pdbx_strand_id
1 'polypeptide(L)'
;AKWRRLLAEEQNSLDMFEHMSSMTLDSLLKCTFSCDSHCQGKPSEYISAILELSKLLVQRQHYLPYHWDWLYWRTEQGRRFRKACDIVHAFTAKIVQERRSQLDQQGSAKKQTENLEYTGGYKKKDTDLIDLLLLSK
;
A
#
# COMPACT_ATOMS: atom_id res chain seq x y z
N ALA A 1 11.94 -18.39 -9.14
CA ALA A 1 11.44 -19.53 -9.94
C ALA A 1 10.65 -19.10 -11.20
N LYS A 2 9.74 -18.11 -11.11
CA LYS A 2 8.89 -17.65 -12.24
C LYS A 2 9.67 -17.16 -13.47
N TRP A 3 10.64 -16.26 -13.27
CA TRP A 3 11.47 -15.69 -14.36
C TRP A 3 12.31 -16.71 -15.12
N ARG A 4 12.77 -17.78 -14.44
CA ARG A 4 13.52 -18.87 -15.09
C ARG A 4 12.66 -19.71 -16.03
N ARG A 5 11.33 -19.75 -15.84
CA ARG A 5 10.41 -20.44 -16.76
C ARG A 5 10.11 -19.59 -17.99
N LEU A 6 9.88 -18.29 -17.81
CA LEU A 6 9.61 -17.35 -18.92
C LEU A 6 10.82 -17.19 -19.85
N LEU A 7 12.04 -17.26 -19.30
CA LEU A 7 13.28 -17.29 -20.10
C LEU A 7 13.49 -18.61 -20.87
N ALA A 8 12.85 -19.70 -20.44
CA ALA A 8 12.93 -20.99 -21.11
C ALA A 8 11.92 -21.14 -22.26
N GLU A 9 10.91 -20.25 -22.34
CA GLU A 9 9.86 -20.26 -23.38
C GLU A 9 10.20 -19.42 -24.63
N GLU A 10 11.44 -18.92 -24.76
CA GLU A 10 11.95 -18.22 -25.96
C GLU A 10 11.04 -17.07 -26.46
N GLN A 11 10.34 -16.42 -25.53
CA GLN A 11 9.44 -15.30 -25.85
C GLN A 11 10.25 -14.01 -25.95
N ASN A 12 10.58 -13.58 -27.18
CA ASN A 12 11.43 -12.43 -27.50
C ASN A 12 10.90 -11.05 -27.03
N SER A 13 9.68 -10.97 -26.50
CA SER A 13 9.13 -9.75 -25.92
C SER A 13 8.29 -10.09 -24.69
N LEU A 14 8.75 -9.66 -23.52
CA LEU A 14 8.05 -9.86 -22.25
C LEU A 14 7.68 -8.50 -21.66
N ASP A 15 6.39 -8.29 -21.41
CA ASP A 15 5.92 -7.09 -20.73
C ASP A 15 6.28 -7.16 -19.24
N MET A 16 7.35 -6.44 -18.89
CA MET A 16 7.84 -6.33 -17.52
C MET A 16 7.09 -5.28 -16.70
N PHE A 17 6.25 -4.43 -17.31
CA PHE A 17 5.67 -3.28 -16.62
C PHE A 17 4.77 -3.69 -15.46
N GLU A 18 3.86 -4.65 -15.68
CA GLU A 18 2.98 -5.16 -14.61
C GLU A 18 3.78 -5.86 -13.50
N HIS A 19 4.83 -6.59 -13.87
CA HIS A 19 5.68 -7.33 -12.94
C HIS A 19 6.51 -6.39 -12.06
N MET A 20 7.12 -5.37 -12.66
CA MET A 20 7.89 -4.35 -11.96
C MET A 20 6.98 -3.51 -11.07
N SER A 21 5.84 -3.04 -11.59
CA SER A 21 4.87 -2.26 -10.82
C SER A 21 4.36 -3.02 -9.60
N SER A 22 4.04 -4.32 -9.76
CA SER A 22 3.62 -5.18 -8.65
C SER A 22 4.73 -5.37 -7.62
N MET A 23 5.98 -5.59 -8.04
CA MET A 23 7.12 -5.75 -7.15
C MET A 23 7.45 -4.46 -6.38
N THR A 24 7.39 -3.31 -7.04
CA THR A 24 7.60 -2.01 -6.40
C THR A 24 6.50 -1.72 -5.38
N LEU A 25 5.24 -2.01 -5.71
CA LEU A 25 4.13 -1.84 -4.78
C LEU A 25 4.22 -2.79 -3.58
N ASP A 26 4.61 -4.06 -3.78
CA ASP A 26 4.83 -5.01 -2.68
C ASP A 26 5.96 -4.55 -1.75
N SER A 27 7.09 -4.11 -2.32
CA SER A 27 8.21 -3.54 -1.55
C SER A 27 7.78 -2.30 -0.77
N LEU A 28 7.02 -1.39 -1.40
CA LEU A 28 6.50 -0.19 -0.76
C LEU A 28 5.57 -0.56 0.40
N LEU A 29 4.63 -1.48 0.20
CA LEU A 29 3.70 -1.91 1.25
C LEU A 29 4.42 -2.54 2.45
N LYS A 30 5.47 -3.32 2.20
CA LYS A 30 6.32 -3.87 3.26
C LYS A 30 7.05 -2.78 4.03
N CYS A 31 7.74 -1.87 3.34
CA CYS A 31 8.55 -0.85 3.99
C CYS A 31 7.72 0.23 4.70
N THR A 32 6.54 0.57 4.16
CA THR A 32 5.74 1.69 4.68
C THR A 32 4.66 1.25 5.65
N PHE A 33 4.01 0.11 5.39
CA PHE A 33 2.88 -0.41 6.17
C PHE A 33 3.22 -1.67 6.98
N SER A 34 4.48 -2.13 6.93
CA SER A 34 4.94 -3.37 7.58
C SER A 34 4.16 -4.61 7.17
N CYS A 35 3.41 -4.54 6.07
CA CYS A 35 2.51 -5.59 5.65
C CYS A 35 3.34 -6.77 5.13
N ASP A 36 3.64 -7.73 5.99
CA ASP A 36 4.15 -9.02 5.57
C ASP A 36 3.11 -9.65 4.66
N SER A 37 3.54 -9.92 3.44
CA SER A 37 2.76 -10.37 2.30
C SER A 37 2.26 -11.82 2.46
N HIS A 38 1.72 -12.18 3.63
CA HIS A 38 0.78 -13.29 3.81
C HIS A 38 -0.65 -12.91 3.38
N CYS A 39 -0.88 -11.65 3.00
CA CYS A 39 -2.08 -11.23 2.29
C CYS A 39 -2.12 -11.68 0.82
N GLN A 40 -1.57 -12.85 0.46
CA GLN A 40 -1.40 -13.31 -0.94
C GLN A 40 -2.69 -13.42 -1.78
N GLY A 41 -3.87 -13.19 -1.21
CA GLY A 41 -5.14 -13.16 -1.94
C GLY A 41 -5.76 -11.79 -2.23
N LYS A 42 -5.23 -10.67 -1.68
CA LYS A 42 -5.84 -9.33 -1.77
C LYS A 42 -5.05 -8.19 -2.44
N PRO A 43 -3.72 -8.26 -2.69
CA PRO A 43 -3.02 -7.13 -3.29
C PRO A 43 -3.40 -6.95 -4.77
N SER A 44 -3.99 -7.94 -5.44
CA SER A 44 -4.41 -7.79 -6.85
C SER A 44 -5.44 -6.69 -7.04
N GLU A 45 -6.46 -6.60 -6.18
CA GLU A 45 -7.51 -5.58 -6.28
C GLU A 45 -6.96 -4.19 -5.92
N TYR A 46 -6.14 -4.09 -4.87
CA TYR A 46 -5.47 -2.85 -4.48
C TYR A 46 -4.49 -2.36 -5.56
N ILE A 47 -3.63 -3.24 -6.06
CA ILE A 47 -2.66 -2.94 -7.13
C ILE A 47 -3.41 -2.54 -8.40
N SER A 48 -4.44 -3.29 -8.78
CA SER A 48 -5.26 -2.97 -9.96
C SER A 48 -5.92 -1.59 -9.81
N ALA A 49 -6.47 -1.27 -8.64
CA ALA A 49 -7.04 0.03 -8.35
C ALA A 49 -6.01 1.17 -8.42
N ILE A 50 -4.78 0.96 -7.90
CA ILE A 50 -3.70 1.95 -8.03
C ILE A 50 -3.28 2.17 -9.48
N LEU A 51 -3.17 1.09 -10.26
CA LEU A 51 -2.82 1.17 -11.67
C LEU A 51 -3.94 1.87 -12.47
N GLU A 52 -5.21 1.59 -12.17
CA GLU A 52 -6.36 2.28 -12.77
C GLU A 52 -6.36 3.77 -12.39
N LEU A 53 -6.12 4.12 -11.12
CA LEU A 53 -5.98 5.51 -10.68
C LEU A 53 -4.86 6.23 -11.42
N SER A 54 -3.68 5.60 -11.53
CA SER A 54 -2.52 6.17 -12.21
C SER A 54 -2.82 6.45 -13.68
N LYS A 55 -3.48 5.50 -14.36
CA LYS A 55 -3.93 5.66 -15.75
C LYS A 55 -4.92 6.80 -15.90
N LEU A 56 -5.96 6.84 -15.05
CA LEU A 56 -7.00 7.87 -15.08
C LEU A 56 -6.42 9.26 -14.76
N LEU A 57 -5.44 9.34 -13.87
CA LEU A 57 -4.75 10.57 -13.53
C LEU A 57 -3.95 11.13 -14.72
N VAL A 58 -3.19 10.27 -15.42
CA VAL A 58 -2.46 10.67 -16.63
C VAL A 58 -3.42 11.11 -17.73
N GLN A 59 -4.54 10.40 -17.93
CA GLN A 59 -5.58 10.80 -18.90
C GLN A 59 -6.18 12.17 -18.55
N ARG A 60 -6.46 12.40 -17.27
CA ARG A 60 -6.94 13.69 -16.78
C ARG A 60 -5.94 14.82 -17.00
N GLN A 61 -4.65 14.56 -16.80
CA GLN A 61 -3.58 15.52 -17.01
C GLN A 61 -3.48 15.98 -18.48
N HIS A 62 -3.72 15.08 -19.43
CA HIS A 62 -3.64 15.40 -20.86
C HIS A 62 -4.92 16.03 -21.44
N TYR A 63 -6.06 15.93 -20.76
CA TYR A 63 -7.35 16.40 -21.26
C TYR A 63 -7.84 17.65 -20.51
N LEU A 64 -7.61 18.82 -21.11
CA LEU A 64 -7.86 20.13 -20.50
C LEU A 64 -9.27 20.31 -19.91
N PRO A 65 -10.37 19.84 -20.53
CA PRO A 65 -11.71 19.98 -19.94
C PRO A 65 -11.89 19.25 -18.59
N TYR A 66 -11.08 18.23 -18.28
CA TYR A 66 -11.14 17.52 -16.99
C TYR A 66 -10.43 18.24 -15.84
N HIS A 67 -9.83 19.41 -16.09
CA HIS A 67 -9.38 20.27 -15.00
C HIS A 67 -10.54 20.88 -14.23
N TRP A 68 -11.73 21.01 -14.86
CA TRP A 68 -12.93 21.44 -14.16
C TRP A 68 -13.49 20.28 -13.33
N ASP A 69 -13.22 20.28 -12.03
CA ASP A 69 -13.59 19.20 -11.11
C ASP A 69 -15.06 18.81 -11.21
N TRP A 70 -15.97 19.79 -11.18
CA TRP A 70 -17.42 19.55 -11.24
C TRP A 70 -17.83 18.78 -12.51
N LEU A 71 -17.17 19.08 -13.63
CA LEU A 71 -17.42 18.45 -14.92
C LEU A 71 -16.84 17.03 -14.90
N TYR A 72 -15.60 16.89 -14.42
CA TYR A 72 -14.92 15.61 -14.33
C TYR A 72 -15.71 14.59 -13.48
N TRP A 73 -16.21 14.98 -12.31
CA TRP A 73 -16.96 14.09 -11.43
C TRP A 73 -18.30 13.61 -12.02
N ARG A 74 -18.85 14.32 -13.01
CA ARG A 74 -20.04 13.90 -13.76
C ARG A 74 -19.73 12.88 -14.87
N THR A 75 -18.48 12.80 -15.30
CA THR A 75 -18.06 11.84 -16.34
C THR A 75 -18.00 10.41 -15.82
N GLU A 76 -18.02 9.44 -16.72
CA GLU A 76 -17.78 8.04 -16.38
C GLU A 76 -16.36 7.83 -15.80
N GLN A 77 -15.37 8.55 -16.33
CA GLN A 77 -13.99 8.48 -15.82
C GLN A 77 -13.90 8.95 -14.37
N GLY A 78 -14.55 10.06 -14.01
CA GLY A 78 -14.61 10.53 -12.63
C GLY A 78 -15.28 9.53 -11.69
N ARG A 79 -16.35 8.84 -12.16
CA ARG A 79 -16.99 7.77 -11.38
C ARG A 79 -16.05 6.57 -11.16
N ARG A 80 -15.30 6.16 -12.18
CA ARG A 80 -14.31 5.07 -12.08
C ARG A 80 -13.16 5.45 -11.16
N PHE A 81 -12.65 6.68 -11.29
CA PHE A 81 -11.63 7.23 -10.41
C PHE A 81 -12.07 7.16 -8.95
N ARG A 82 -13.31 7.58 -8.65
CA ARG A 82 -13.85 7.54 -7.29
C ARG A 82 -13.95 6.12 -6.74
N LYS A 83 -14.44 5.16 -7.53
CA LYS A 83 -14.50 3.75 -7.13
C LYS A 83 -13.11 3.19 -6.80
N ALA A 84 -12.12 3.49 -7.64
CA ALA A 84 -10.75 3.03 -7.41
C ALA A 84 -10.14 3.68 -6.16
N CYS A 85 -10.42 4.97 -5.91
CA CYS A 85 -10.07 5.62 -4.64
C CYS A 85 -10.72 4.94 -3.44
N ASP A 86 -12.00 4.58 -3.52
CA ASP A 86 -12.72 3.93 -2.43
C ASP A 86 -12.10 2.58 -2.07
N ILE A 87 -11.68 1.78 -3.08
CA ILE A 87 -10.96 0.52 -2.88
C ILE A 87 -9.62 0.75 -2.16
N VAL A 88 -8.82 1.71 -2.67
CA VAL A 88 -7.50 2.04 -2.10
C VAL A 88 -7.64 2.51 -0.65
N HIS A 89 -8.58 3.41 -0.37
CA HIS A 89 -8.84 3.90 0.99
C HIS A 89 -9.37 2.82 1.92
N ALA A 90 -10.26 1.95 1.44
CA ALA A 90 -10.76 0.83 2.23
C ALA A 90 -9.63 -0.14 2.62
N PHE A 91 -8.68 -0.37 1.71
CA PHE A 91 -7.51 -1.21 1.99
C PHE A 91 -6.57 -0.56 3.01
N THR A 92 -6.18 0.71 2.81
CA THR A 92 -5.27 1.42 3.72
C THR A 92 -5.89 1.64 5.09
N ALA A 93 -7.19 1.95 5.17
CA ALA A 93 -7.89 2.10 6.44
C ALA A 93 -7.88 0.80 7.27
N LYS A 94 -8.06 -0.36 6.62
CA LYS A 94 -7.97 -1.68 7.28
C LYS A 94 -6.58 -1.91 7.87
N ILE A 95 -5.53 -1.64 7.09
CA ILE A 95 -4.14 -1.78 7.55
C ILE A 95 -3.87 -0.89 8.76
N VAL A 96 -4.26 0.39 8.68
CA VAL A 96 -4.05 1.34 9.76
C VAL A 96 -4.79 0.91 11.02
N GLN A 97 -6.03 0.42 10.89
CA GLN A 97 -6.81 -0.07 12.02
C GLN A 97 -6.17 -1.31 12.65
N GLU A 98 -5.73 -2.27 11.84
CA GLU A 98 -5.04 -3.47 12.30
C GLU A 98 -3.75 -3.12 13.06
N ARG A 99 -2.94 -2.22 12.51
CA ARG A 99 -1.70 -1.75 13.15
C ARG A 99 -1.96 -1.04 14.47
N ARG A 100 -2.95 -0.16 14.53
CA ARG A 100 -3.37 0.48 15.79
C ARG A 100 -3.73 -0.55 16.85
N SER A 101 -4.53 -1.57 16.48
CA SER A 101 -4.91 -2.62 17.41
C SER A 101 -3.71 -3.45 17.92
N GLN A 102 -2.74 -3.73 17.06
CA GLN A 102 -1.50 -4.42 17.43
C GLN A 102 -0.62 -3.57 18.36
N LEU A 103 -0.54 -2.26 18.11
CA LEU A 103 0.20 -1.32 18.96
C LEU A 103 -0.47 -1.16 20.33
N ASP A 104 -1.80 -1.10 20.40
CA ASP A 104 -2.53 -1.04 21.67
C ASP A 104 -2.30 -2.32 22.51
N GLN A 105 -2.33 -3.50 21.86
CA GLN A 105 -2.00 -4.77 22.50
C GLN A 105 -0.53 -4.81 22.98
N GLN A 106 0.44 -4.38 22.14
CA GLN A 106 1.85 -4.30 22.55
C GLN A 106 2.08 -3.26 23.65
N GLY A 107 1.38 -2.12 23.64
CA GLY A 107 1.46 -1.10 24.68
C GLY A 107 0.95 -1.61 26.03
N SER A 108 -0.09 -2.45 26.02
CA SER A 108 -0.58 -3.12 27.23
C SER A 108 0.40 -4.18 27.77
N ALA A 109 1.08 -4.92 26.89
CA ALA A 109 2.12 -5.88 27.26
C ALA A 109 3.42 -5.19 27.75
N LYS A 110 3.80 -4.07 27.13
CA LYS A 110 4.95 -3.24 27.55
C LYS A 110 4.72 -2.57 28.90
N LYS A 111 3.52 -2.09 29.21
CA LYS A 111 3.22 -1.58 30.56
C LYS A 111 3.36 -2.64 31.66
N GLN A 112 3.23 -3.93 31.34
CA GLN A 112 3.52 -5.01 32.29
C GLN A 112 5.03 -5.32 32.40
N THR A 113 5.82 -5.11 31.34
CA THR A 113 7.27 -5.35 31.32
C THR A 113 8.12 -4.14 31.73
N GLU A 114 7.63 -2.91 31.56
CA GLU A 114 8.29 -1.68 32.02
C GLU A 114 8.30 -1.56 33.55
N ASN A 115 7.43 -2.28 34.27
CA ASN A 115 7.56 -2.47 35.72
C ASN A 115 8.73 -3.41 36.10
N LEU A 116 9.33 -4.13 35.14
CA LEU A 116 10.45 -5.06 35.36
C LEU A 116 11.79 -4.59 34.77
N GLU A 117 11.79 -3.73 33.74
CA GLU A 117 12.99 -3.31 33.02
C GLU A 117 13.37 -1.83 33.28
N TYR A 118 13.54 -1.44 34.54
CA TYR A 118 14.29 -0.23 34.90
C TYR A 118 15.80 -0.55 34.96
N THR A 119 16.39 -1.12 33.91
CA THR A 119 17.85 -1.27 33.81
C THR A 119 18.32 -1.31 32.36
N GLY A 120 18.83 -0.17 31.89
CA GLY A 120 19.94 -0.10 30.94
C GLY A 120 19.72 -0.60 29.50
N GLY A 121 19.53 0.35 28.58
CA GLY A 121 19.87 0.16 27.16
C GLY A 121 18.76 0.60 26.20
N TYR A 122 18.97 1.72 25.52
CA TYR A 122 18.12 2.17 24.43
C TYR A 122 18.21 1.17 23.25
N LYS A 123 17.35 0.15 23.24
CA LYS A 123 17.15 -0.70 22.07
C LYS A 123 16.45 0.14 21.00
N LYS A 124 17.20 0.50 19.94
CA LYS A 124 16.61 0.98 18.68
C LYS A 124 15.72 -0.13 18.14
N LYS A 125 14.41 0.01 18.32
CA LYS A 125 13.41 -0.87 17.71
C LYS A 125 13.26 -0.40 16.26
N ASP A 126 13.47 -1.28 15.29
CA ASP A 126 13.09 -1.01 13.90
C ASP A 126 11.60 -0.67 13.93
N THR A 127 11.33 0.62 13.78
CA THR A 127 9.99 1.19 13.79
C THR A 127 9.70 1.49 12.34
N ASP A 128 8.76 0.74 11.79
CA ASP A 128 8.33 1.00 10.44
C ASP A 128 7.64 2.36 10.36
N LEU A 129 7.60 2.94 9.17
CA LEU A 129 7.10 4.31 8.97
C LEU A 129 5.68 4.48 9.54
N ILE A 130 4.81 3.49 9.35
CA ILE A 130 3.45 3.50 9.91
C ILE A 130 3.45 3.59 11.44
N ASP A 131 4.34 2.88 12.14
CA ASP A 131 4.41 2.91 13.61
C ASP A 131 4.87 4.29 14.10
N LEU A 132 5.86 4.87 13.42
CA LEU A 132 6.31 6.24 13.71
C LEU A 132 5.20 7.28 13.48
N LEU A 133 4.44 7.15 12.40
CA LEU A 133 3.28 8.00 12.12
C LEU A 133 2.15 7.82 13.13
N LEU A 134 1.96 6.61 13.66
CA LEU A 134 0.92 6.33 14.65
C LEU A 134 1.30 6.80 16.06
N LEU A 135 2.59 6.83 16.39
CA LEU A 135 3.12 7.23 17.70
C LEU A 135 3.37 8.74 17.85
N SER A 136 3.51 9.50 16.75
CA SER A 136 3.91 10.92 16.73
C SER A 136 2.79 11.93 17.07
N LYS A 137 1.90 11.59 18.02
CA LYS A 137 0.75 12.43 18.39
C LYS A 137 1.10 13.63 19.25
#